data_AF-A0A0P7Z054-F1
#
_entry.id   AF-A0A0P7Z054-F1
#
_cell.length_a   1.000
_cell.length_b   1.000
_cell.length_c   1.000
_cell.angle_alpha   90.00
_cell.angle_beta   90.00
_cell.angle_gamma   90.00
#
_symmetry.space_group_name_H-M   'P 1'
#
loop_
_entity.id
_entity.type
_entity.pdbx_description
1 polymer ?
#
loop_
_entity_poly.entity_id
_entity_poly.type
_entity_poly.pdbx_seq_one_letter_code
_entity_poly.pdbx_strand_id
1 'polypeptide(L)'
;MVNDPNTDALTGKTLLKKVKELEHLSREEKAKTCGYYTVTRKGVTRVNMMKFLNALVEAQGFKIDSPQSGSGRGGRSASYRITVQSNGNLLIGSAYTKQMGLKPGDEFEISLGRKHIRLTQIDSDSNEADISEESDSDLNYG
;
A
#
# COMPACT_ATOMS: atom_id res chain seq x y z
N MET A 1 0.02 -24.89 -7.46
CA MET A 1 -1.36 -24.38 -7.49
C MET A 1 -1.59 -23.57 -6.24
N VAL A 2 -1.75 -22.25 -6.38
CA VAL A 2 -1.94 -21.31 -5.27
C VAL A 2 -3.44 -21.23 -5.06
N ASN A 3 -3.98 -21.93 -4.06
CA ASN A 3 -5.42 -21.92 -3.81
C ASN A 3 -5.85 -20.51 -3.39
N ASP A 4 -6.71 -19.91 -4.21
CA ASP A 4 -7.40 -18.66 -3.95
C ASP A 4 -8.05 -18.69 -2.55
N PRO A 5 -7.89 -17.64 -1.73
CA PRO A 5 -8.74 -17.50 -0.58
C PRO A 5 -10.10 -17.04 -1.10
N ASN A 6 -11.14 -17.81 -0.79
CA ASN A 6 -12.52 -17.35 -0.72
C ASN A 6 -13.38 -17.52 -1.98
N THR A 7 -13.79 -18.75 -2.28
CA THR A 7 -14.92 -19.00 -3.19
C THR A 7 -16.29 -19.07 -2.50
N ASP A 8 -16.40 -19.14 -1.16
CA ASP A 8 -17.70 -19.36 -0.49
C ASP A 8 -17.99 -18.47 0.75
N ALA A 9 -17.51 -17.21 0.80
CA ALA A 9 -18.00 -16.29 1.83
C ALA A 9 -19.47 -15.94 1.60
N LEU A 10 -20.30 -16.16 2.62
CA LEU A 10 -21.73 -15.85 2.55
C LEU A 10 -21.96 -14.35 2.67
N THR A 11 -22.78 -13.77 1.81
CA THR A 11 -23.07 -12.33 1.77
C THR A 11 -24.57 -12.07 1.73
N GLY A 12 -24.99 -10.89 2.18
CA GLY A 12 -26.39 -10.47 2.10
C GLY A 12 -27.35 -11.36 2.92
N LYS A 13 -28.49 -11.73 2.33
CA LYS A 13 -29.56 -12.45 3.04
C LYS A 13 -29.14 -13.84 3.52
N THR A 14 -28.24 -14.53 2.80
CA THR A 14 -27.76 -15.86 3.18
C THR A 14 -26.86 -15.81 4.43
N LEU A 15 -26.06 -14.75 4.56
CA LEU A 15 -25.26 -14.47 5.75
C LEU A 15 -26.15 -14.26 6.98
N LEU A 16 -27.18 -13.41 6.85
CA LEU A 16 -28.10 -13.12 7.97
C LEU A 16 -28.84 -14.37 8.46
N LYS A 17 -29.28 -15.23 7.53
CA LYS A 17 -29.96 -16.49 7.88
C LYS A 17 -29.02 -17.42 8.66
N LYS A 18 -27.80 -17.62 8.16
CA LYS A 18 -26.84 -18.52 8.81
C LYS A 18 -26.33 -17.98 10.15
N VAL A 19 -26.18 -16.66 10.28
CA VAL A 19 -25.77 -16.04 11.55
C VAL A 19 -26.87 -16.16 12.62
N LYS A 20 -28.15 -16.14 12.22
CA LYS A 20 -29.28 -16.44 13.12
C LYS A 20 -29.28 -17.91 13.56
N GLU A 21 -29.04 -18.85 12.65
CA GLU A 21 -28.91 -20.29 12.98
C GLU A 21 -27.75 -20.56 13.96
N LEU A 22 -26.70 -19.75 13.89
CA LEU A 22 -25.49 -19.89 14.70
C LEU A 22 -25.48 -18.99 15.94
N GLU A 23 -26.62 -18.45 16.40
CA GLU A 23 -26.68 -17.47 17.49
C GLU A 23 -25.96 -17.90 18.78
N HIS A 24 -25.93 -19.20 19.07
CA HIS A 24 -25.26 -19.84 20.20
C HIS A 24 -23.72 -19.77 20.16
N LEU A 25 -23.12 -19.49 19.00
CA LEU A 25 -21.66 -19.44 18.83
C LEU A 25 -21.09 -18.04 19.06
N SER A 26 -19.79 -17.99 19.34
CA SER A 26 -19.04 -16.74 19.41
C SER A 26 -18.98 -16.03 18.04
N ARG A 27 -18.69 -14.72 18.06
CA ARG A 27 -18.56 -13.94 16.82
C ARG A 27 -17.46 -14.48 15.89
N GLU A 28 -16.37 -15.02 16.45
CA GLU A 28 -15.25 -15.58 15.69
C GLU A 28 -15.61 -16.88 14.98
N GLU A 29 -16.35 -17.76 15.66
CA GLU A 29 -16.83 -19.02 15.09
C GLU A 29 -17.89 -18.78 14.01
N LYS A 30 -18.77 -17.80 14.22
CA LYS A 30 -19.72 -17.31 13.19
C LYS A 30 -18.98 -16.83 11.94
N ALA A 31 -17.95 -16.00 12.12
CA ALA A 31 -17.15 -15.50 10.99
C ALA A 31 -16.45 -16.65 10.25
N LYS A 32 -15.85 -17.61 10.98
CA LYS A 32 -15.17 -18.77 10.39
C LYS A 32 -16.13 -19.67 9.60
N THR A 33 -17.30 -19.99 10.15
CA THR A 33 -18.35 -20.82 9.50
C THR A 33 -19.05 -20.12 8.33
N CYS A 34 -19.02 -18.79 8.29
CA CYS A 34 -19.54 -17.98 7.19
C CYS A 34 -18.50 -17.70 6.09
N GLY A 35 -17.28 -18.25 6.20
CA GLY A 35 -16.23 -18.14 5.17
C GLY A 35 -15.28 -16.95 5.33
N TYR A 36 -15.36 -16.19 6.43
CA TYR A 36 -14.53 -15.01 6.67
C TYR A 36 -13.21 -15.37 7.36
N TYR A 37 -12.43 -16.24 6.74
CA TYR A 37 -11.11 -16.62 7.22
C TYR A 37 -10.09 -16.72 6.08
N THR A 38 -8.82 -16.71 6.46
CA THR A 38 -7.69 -16.92 5.55
C THR A 38 -6.79 -17.98 6.14
N VAL A 39 -6.32 -18.90 5.30
CA VAL A 39 -5.35 -19.93 5.70
C VAL A 39 -4.00 -19.51 5.16
N THR A 40 -3.03 -19.32 6.06
CA THR A 40 -1.67 -19.03 5.63
C THR A 40 -0.97 -20.28 5.11
N ARG A 41 0.13 -20.11 4.37
CA ARG A 41 0.96 -21.22 3.86
C ARG A 41 1.42 -22.20 4.97
N LYS A 42 1.49 -21.74 6.23
CA LYS A 42 1.81 -22.55 7.41
C LYS A 42 0.59 -23.27 8.02
N GLY A 43 -0.57 -23.26 7.36
CA GLY A 43 -1.82 -23.86 7.87
C GLY A 43 -2.53 -23.07 8.97
N VAL A 44 -1.97 -21.95 9.43
CA VAL A 44 -2.60 -21.13 10.47
C VAL A 44 -3.80 -20.40 9.89
N THR A 45 -4.97 -20.65 10.47
CA THR A 45 -6.24 -20.00 10.14
C THR A 45 -6.36 -18.66 10.87
N ARG A 46 -6.61 -17.58 10.12
CA ARG A 46 -6.88 -16.24 10.66
C ARG A 46 -8.25 -15.76 10.23
N VAL A 47 -9.10 -15.44 11.20
CA VAL A 47 -10.44 -14.90 10.94
C VAL A 47 -10.31 -13.41 10.56
N ASN A 48 -11.02 -12.99 9.52
CA ASN A 48 -11.12 -11.58 9.15
C ASN A 48 -12.43 -11.00 9.70
N MET A 49 -12.40 -10.61 10.98
CA MET A 49 -13.57 -10.08 11.69
C MET A 49 -14.12 -8.80 11.05
N MET A 50 -13.23 -7.93 10.55
CA MET A 50 -13.65 -6.68 9.91
C MET A 50 -14.46 -6.93 8.64
N LYS A 51 -14.04 -7.87 7.79
CA LYS A 51 -14.81 -8.27 6.60
C LYS A 51 -16.17 -8.87 6.97
N PHE A 52 -16.23 -9.71 8.00
CA PHE A 52 -17.49 -10.30 8.47
C PHE A 52 -18.47 -9.24 8.98
N LEU A 53 -18.01 -8.30 9.81
CA LEU A 53 -18.85 -7.23 10.34
C LEU A 53 -19.34 -6.28 9.23
N ASN A 54 -18.46 -5.90 8.29
CA ASN A 54 -18.86 -5.07 7.16
C ASN A 54 -19.94 -5.77 6.32
N ALA A 55 -19.77 -7.06 6.03
CA ALA A 55 -20.77 -7.83 5.29
C ALA A 55 -22.11 -7.96 6.03
N LEU A 56 -22.12 -7.99 7.36
CA LEU A 56 -23.36 -7.94 8.15
C LEU A 56 -24.07 -6.60 8.04
N VAL A 57 -23.31 -5.50 8.11
CA VAL A 57 -23.85 -4.14 7.99
C VAL A 57 -24.38 -3.89 6.57
N GLU A 58 -23.64 -4.33 5.55
CA GLU A 58 -24.08 -4.31 4.15
C GLU A 58 -25.34 -5.18 3.93
N ALA A 59 -25.40 -6.36 4.55
CA ALA A 59 -26.57 -7.23 4.46
C ALA A 59 -27.83 -6.63 5.10
N GLN A 60 -27.66 -5.73 6.09
CA GLN A 60 -28.75 -4.96 6.70
C GLN A 60 -29.17 -3.75 5.85
N GLY A 61 -28.48 -3.47 4.74
CA GLY A 61 -28.80 -2.39 3.81
C GLY A 61 -28.05 -1.10 4.05
N PHE A 62 -27.10 -1.07 5.00
CA PHE A 62 -26.22 0.07 5.18
C PHE A 62 -25.04 -0.03 4.23
N LYS A 63 -24.94 0.93 3.30
CA LYS A 63 -23.76 1.06 2.45
C LYS A 63 -22.62 1.59 3.29
N ILE A 64 -21.67 0.72 3.64
CA ILE A 64 -20.36 1.17 4.08
C ILE A 64 -19.60 1.48 2.80
N ASP A 65 -19.07 2.69 2.68
CA ASP A 65 -18.05 3.00 1.69
C ASP A 65 -16.81 2.17 2.04
N SER A 66 -16.79 0.92 1.60
CA SER A 66 -15.69 0.00 1.78
C SER A 66 -14.53 0.50 0.90
N PRO A 67 -13.36 0.89 1.45
CA PRO A 67 -12.17 1.19 0.64
C PRO A 67 -11.55 -0.09 0.03
N GLN A 68 -12.32 -1.17 -0.14
CA GLN A 68 -11.88 -2.48 -0.62
C GLN A 68 -12.12 -2.67 -2.12
N SER A 69 -11.67 -1.72 -2.94
CA SER A 69 -11.24 -2.04 -4.32
C SER A 69 -9.71 -2.23 -4.30
N GLY A 70 -9.28 -3.37 -3.80
CA GLY A 70 -7.85 -3.67 -3.64
C GLY A 70 -7.61 -5.12 -3.27
N SER A 71 -8.17 -6.04 -4.06
CA SER A 71 -7.70 -7.41 -4.07
C SER A 71 -6.22 -7.40 -4.46
N GLY A 72 -5.36 -7.88 -3.54
CA GLY A 72 -3.93 -8.00 -3.76
C GLY A 72 -3.14 -6.84 -3.19
N ARG A 73 -2.61 -7.04 -1.97
CA ARG A 73 -1.32 -6.46 -1.55
C ARG A 73 -1.14 -5.00 -1.97
N GLY A 74 -2.13 -4.16 -1.64
CA GLY A 74 -2.08 -2.73 -1.88
C GLY A 74 -0.92 -2.12 -1.09
N GLY A 75 0.24 -2.05 -1.73
CA GLY A 75 1.37 -1.31 -1.21
C GLY A 75 0.92 0.11 -0.87
N ARG A 76 1.55 0.68 0.16
CA ARG A 76 1.37 2.10 0.51
C ARG A 76 1.37 2.93 -0.78
N SER A 77 0.26 3.60 -1.06
CA SER A 77 0.19 4.59 -2.12
C SER A 77 1.29 5.62 -1.87
N ALA A 78 2.02 5.99 -2.92
CA ALA A 78 3.05 7.01 -2.82
C ALA A 78 2.39 8.33 -2.39
N SER A 79 2.57 8.72 -1.14
CA SER A 79 2.08 9.98 -0.59
C SER A 79 2.96 11.19 -0.98
N TYR A 80 3.97 10.97 -1.83
CA TYR A 80 5.02 11.92 -2.25
C TYR A 80 5.66 12.69 -1.08
N ARG A 81 5.58 12.11 0.13
CA ARG A 81 6.04 12.69 1.38
C ARG A 81 6.64 11.60 2.25
N ILE A 82 7.82 11.88 2.78
CA ILE A 82 8.55 11.02 3.70
C ILE A 82 9.01 11.86 4.90
N THR A 83 8.95 11.26 6.08
CA THR A 83 9.43 11.88 7.33
C THR A 83 10.75 11.25 7.70
N VAL A 84 11.68 12.05 8.22
CA VAL A 84 12.94 11.55 8.79
C VAL A 84 12.62 10.59 9.93
N GLN A 85 13.21 9.40 9.90
CA GLN A 85 13.02 8.40 10.93
C GLN A 85 13.74 8.80 12.23
N SER A 86 13.43 8.15 13.35
CA SER A 86 14.07 8.44 14.65
C SER A 86 15.59 8.19 14.64
N ASN A 87 16.09 7.37 13.72
CA ASN A 87 17.52 7.13 13.49
C ASN A 87 18.19 8.18 12.58
N GLY A 88 17.45 9.19 12.11
CA GLY A 88 17.95 10.24 11.22
C GLY A 88 17.95 9.88 9.72
N ASN A 89 17.50 8.67 9.34
CA ASN A 89 17.55 8.22 7.96
C ASN A 89 16.31 8.63 7.15
N LEU A 90 16.52 8.85 5.86
CA LEU A 90 15.48 9.11 4.87
C LEU A 90 15.38 7.92 3.90
N LEU A 91 14.30 7.16 3.99
CA LEU A 91 14.10 5.96 3.16
C LEU A 91 13.16 6.25 1.99
N ILE A 92 13.63 5.99 0.77
CA ILE A 92 12.79 6.04 -0.43
C ILE A 92 12.02 4.73 -0.56
N GLY A 93 10.68 4.83 -0.56
CA GLY A 93 9.82 3.66 -0.71
C GLY A 93 9.88 3.05 -2.12
N SER A 94 9.68 1.73 -2.21
CA SER A 94 9.70 0.99 -3.49
C SER A 94 8.67 1.46 -4.53
N ALA A 95 7.68 2.26 -4.15
CA ALA A 95 6.73 2.84 -5.09
C ALA A 95 7.41 3.82 -6.06
N TYR A 96 8.34 4.65 -5.56
CA TYR A 96 9.06 5.63 -6.39
C TYR A 96 10.11 4.93 -7.26
N THR A 97 10.89 4.01 -6.69
CA THR A 97 11.94 3.31 -7.45
C THR A 97 11.36 2.44 -8.57
N LYS A 98 10.19 1.82 -8.35
CA LYS A 98 9.48 1.08 -9.41
C LYS A 98 8.90 1.99 -10.49
N GLN A 99 8.36 3.16 -10.13
CA GLN A 99 7.89 4.13 -11.12
C GLN A 99 9.03 4.69 -11.97
N MET A 100 10.22 4.86 -11.36
CA MET A 100 11.44 5.24 -12.07
C MET A 100 12.11 4.07 -12.82
N GLY A 101 11.63 2.84 -12.67
CA GLY A 101 12.19 1.67 -13.36
C GLY A 101 13.56 1.22 -12.84
N LEU A 102 13.95 1.64 -11.63
CA LEU A 102 15.26 1.37 -11.06
C LEU A 102 15.44 -0.12 -10.73
N LYS A 103 16.64 -0.62 -10.95
CA LYS A 103 17.05 -1.99 -10.71
C LYS A 103 18.03 -2.06 -9.53
N PRO A 104 18.12 -3.23 -8.86
CA PRO A 104 19.19 -3.45 -7.90
C PRO A 104 20.55 -3.32 -8.60
N GLY A 105 21.41 -2.43 -8.09
CA GLY A 105 22.71 -2.13 -8.68
C GLY A 105 22.83 -0.72 -9.27
N ASP A 106 21.70 -0.02 -9.45
CA ASP A 106 21.74 1.38 -9.88
C ASP A 106 22.32 2.26 -8.76
N GLU A 107 23.32 3.07 -9.09
CA GLU A 107 24.01 3.97 -8.16
C GLU A 107 23.58 5.42 -8.38
N PHE A 108 23.59 6.18 -7.29
CA PHE A 108 23.21 7.60 -7.29
C PHE A 108 24.27 8.42 -6.57
N GLU A 109 24.67 9.51 -7.19
CA GLU A 109 25.44 10.55 -6.54
C GLU A 109 24.51 11.43 -5.70
N ILE A 110 24.95 11.73 -4.47
CA ILE A 110 24.22 12.60 -3.54
C ILE A 110 24.88 13.97 -3.53
N SER A 111 24.19 14.98 -4.07
CA SER A 111 24.61 16.37 -3.97
C SER A 111 23.78 17.10 -2.90
N LEU A 112 24.46 17.73 -1.95
CA LEU A 112 23.83 18.51 -0.87
C LEU A 112 23.75 19.99 -1.29
N GLY A 113 22.55 20.48 -1.55
CA GLY A 113 22.26 21.91 -1.67
C GLY A 113 21.95 22.55 -0.31
N ARG A 114 21.79 23.89 -0.28
CA ARG A 114 21.46 24.63 0.96
C ARG A 114 20.15 24.19 1.64
N LYS A 115 19.16 23.68 0.88
CA LYS A 115 17.83 23.29 1.39
C LYS A 115 17.25 22.02 0.73
N HIS A 116 17.98 21.37 -0.15
CA HIS A 116 17.52 20.18 -0.85
C HIS A 116 18.67 19.19 -1.04
N ILE A 117 18.32 17.91 -1.12
CA ILE A 117 19.23 16.84 -1.49
C ILE A 117 18.87 16.48 -2.94
N ARG A 118 19.84 16.52 -3.84
CA ARG A 118 19.69 16.06 -5.22
C ARG A 118 20.32 14.67 -5.33
N LEU A 119 19.57 13.75 -5.93
CA LEU A 119 20.07 12.43 -6.29
C LEU A 119 20.20 12.40 -7.81
N THR A 120 21.41 12.16 -8.31
CA THR A 120 21.69 12.04 -9.75
C THR A 120 22.12 10.61 -10.02
N GLN A 121 21.46 9.92 -10.96
CA GLN A 121 21.84 8.56 -11.31
C GLN A 121 23.21 8.59 -11.99
N ILE A 122 24.12 7.75 -11.53
CA ILE A 122 25.42 7.56 -12.17
C ILE A 122 25.22 6.43 -13.19
N ASP A 123 24.89 6.79 -14.42
CA ASP A 123 25.00 5.81 -15.51
C ASP A 123 26.49 5.62 -15.82
N SER A 124 26.89 4.36 -15.96
CA SER A 124 28.28 3.96 -16.21
C SER A 124 28.84 4.43 -17.57
N ASP A 125 28.09 5.23 -18.34
CA ASP A 125 28.35 5.50 -19.76
C ASP A 125 28.17 6.96 -20.23
N SER A 126 28.13 7.96 -19.35
CA SER A 126 28.11 9.36 -19.83
C SER A 126 28.82 10.35 -18.92
N ASN A 127 30.08 10.63 -19.27
CA ASN A 127 30.65 11.98 -19.21
C ASN A 127 29.72 12.98 -19.90
N GLU A 128 29.77 14.24 -19.45
CA GLU A 128 29.16 15.45 -20.03
C GLU A 128 27.71 15.77 -19.62
N ALA A 129 27.56 16.65 -18.63
CA ALA A 129 27.26 18.07 -18.87
C ALA A 129 26.82 18.76 -17.57
N ASP A 130 27.79 19.24 -16.80
CA ASP A 130 27.58 20.42 -15.96
C ASP A 130 27.26 21.59 -16.88
N ILE A 131 25.99 21.96 -16.98
CA ILE A 131 25.62 23.31 -17.41
C ILE A 131 25.39 24.11 -16.14
N SER A 132 26.47 24.69 -15.64
CA SER A 132 26.43 25.90 -14.85
C SER A 132 25.93 27.05 -15.75
N GLU A 133 24.64 27.38 -15.66
CA GLU A 133 24.18 28.70 -16.09
C GLU A 133 24.47 29.70 -14.97
N GLU A 134 25.60 30.40 -15.11
CA GLU A 134 25.89 31.62 -14.37
C GLU A 134 25.90 32.81 -15.35
N SER A 135 25.13 33.84 -15.01
CA SER A 135 25.17 35.25 -15.48
C SER A 135 24.43 35.64 -16.75
N ASP A 136 23.39 36.47 -16.60
CA ASP A 136 23.39 37.87 -17.06
C ASP A 136 22.34 38.62 -16.21
N SER A 137 22.68 39.64 -15.40
CA SER A 137 23.20 40.95 -15.76
C SER A 137 22.20 41.84 -16.52
N ASP A 138 21.04 42.12 -15.91
CA ASP A 138 20.24 43.28 -16.30
C ASP A 138 20.07 44.24 -15.12
N LEU A 139 20.91 45.27 -15.15
CA LEU A 139 20.66 46.60 -14.63
C LEU A 139 19.26 47.06 -15.05
N ASN A 140 18.45 47.55 -14.12
CA ASN A 140 17.44 48.54 -14.50
C ASN A 140 17.49 49.73 -13.54
N TYR A 141 17.99 50.84 -14.08
CA TYR A 141 17.83 52.19 -13.57
C TYR A 141 16.38 52.61 -13.82
N GLY A 142 15.68 52.99 -12.76
CA GLY A 142 14.38 53.65 -12.80
C GLY A 142 14.17 54.44 -11.53
#